data_AF-R1GED0-F1
#
_entry.id   AF-R1GED0-F1
#
_cell.length_a   1.000
_cell.length_b   1.000
_cell.length_c   1.000
_cell.angle_alpha   90.00
_cell.angle_beta   90.00
_cell.angle_gamma   90.00
#
_symmetry.space_group_name_H-M   'P 1'
#
loop_
_entity.id
_entity.type
_entity.pdbx_description
1 polymer ?
#
loop_
_entity_poly.entity_id
_entity_poly.type
_entity_poly.pdbx_seq_one_letter_code
_entity_poly.pdbx_strand_id
1 'polypeptide(L)'
;MTDSPAVRIPLDPQEQPILDQLLGIRTQLELLRADKSTYVKSEDVIRLYGSIVEQVERLNKIRTHKRLEQNRVDTVLDDCFQLISLAYMAIGKNHEAPATYSAVSTMKRLLDHLYEAAFFSPKDLDSIEQRLQEYRTSVERGKETYSPHLITLLEARMDVCQELLGKLQHSLEKLSPELKPTYEKLVSLLRQGNVDEKFEDIYRKLLNIRTQLEKLQLTQAWSLRETDLYSFQRQLDRIDESRVDEEESEEESETAQQDTEPPKVEAQ
;
A
#
# COMPACT_ATOMS: atom_id res chain seq x y z
N MET A 1 8.24 0.31 5.94
CA MET A 1 7.98 1.40 4.99
C MET A 1 8.05 0.77 3.62
N THR A 2 6.92 0.29 3.12
CA THR A 2 6.76 -0.42 1.85
C THR A 2 5.89 0.47 0.98
N ASP A 3 6.49 1.04 -0.06
CA ASP A 3 5.83 1.91 -1.03
C ASP A 3 5.07 1.03 -2.04
N SER A 4 3.78 1.30 -2.24
CA SER A 4 2.99 0.78 -3.36
C SER A 4 3.46 1.42 -4.68
N PRO A 5 3.51 0.68 -5.79
CA PRO A 5 4.09 1.11 -7.06
C PRO A 5 3.14 2.04 -7.85
N ALA A 6 2.69 3.14 -7.25
CA ALA A 6 1.91 4.14 -7.97
C ALA A 6 2.83 5.12 -8.73
N VAL A 7 2.46 5.41 -9.98
CA VAL A 7 3.07 6.44 -10.84
C VAL A 7 3.21 7.75 -10.06
N ARG A 8 4.44 8.17 -9.78
CA ARG A 8 4.68 9.42 -9.06
C ARG A 8 4.43 10.59 -10.01
N ILE A 9 3.35 11.33 -9.75
CA ILE A 9 3.08 12.60 -10.42
C ILE A 9 4.30 13.51 -10.24
N PRO A 10 4.80 14.19 -11.30
CA PRO A 10 5.91 15.13 -11.19
C PRO A 10 5.66 16.17 -10.09
N LEU A 11 6.67 16.39 -9.26
CA LEU A 11 6.60 17.32 -8.15
C LEU A 11 6.47 18.76 -8.69
N ASP A 12 5.46 19.50 -8.21
CA ASP A 12 5.34 20.93 -8.49
C ASP A 12 6.58 21.66 -7.93
N PRO A 13 7.26 22.52 -8.72
CA PRO A 13 8.39 23.32 -8.23
C PRO A 13 8.10 24.09 -6.94
N GLN A 14 6.85 24.49 -6.70
CA GLN A 14 6.46 25.20 -5.47
C GLN A 14 6.44 24.31 -4.22
N GLU A 15 6.35 22.99 -4.38
CA GLU A 15 6.32 22.02 -3.29
C GLU A 15 7.70 21.48 -2.91
N GLN A 16 8.72 21.67 -3.75
CA GLN A 16 10.12 21.33 -3.44
C GLN A 16 10.63 21.88 -2.09
N PRO A 17 10.45 23.17 -1.74
CA PRO A 17 10.93 23.68 -0.46
C PRO A 17 10.20 23.07 0.74
N ILE A 18 8.97 22.58 0.56
CA ILE A 18 8.23 21.87 1.61
C ILE A 18 8.81 20.46 1.76
N LEU A 19 9.08 19.78 0.65
CA LEU A 19 9.69 18.46 0.63
C LEU A 19 11.04 18.45 1.36
N ASP A 20 11.92 19.42 1.07
CA ASP A 20 13.25 19.48 1.68
C ASP A 20 13.17 19.68 3.20
N GLN A 21 12.23 20.51 3.68
CA GLN A 21 11.99 20.71 5.10
C GLN A 21 11.44 19.45 5.77
N LEU A 22 10.47 18.78 5.14
CA LEU A 22 9.91 17.53 5.65
C LEU A 22 10.95 16.42 5.72
N LEU A 23 11.86 16.32 4.74
CA LEU A 23 12.98 15.38 4.77
C LEU A 23 13.91 15.66 5.95
N GLY A 24 14.22 16.94 6.21
CA GLY A 24 15.01 17.34 7.39
C GLY A 24 14.33 16.96 8.71
N ILE A 25 13.03 17.21 8.83
CA ILE A 25 12.22 16.81 10.00
C ILE A 25 12.22 15.29 10.16
N ARG A 26 12.06 14.53 9.07
CA ARG A 26 12.11 13.07 9.09
C ARG A 26 13.42 12.56 9.65
N THR A 27 14.56 13.08 9.18
CA THR A 27 15.88 12.71 9.71
C THR A 27 16.00 13.00 11.20
N GLN A 28 15.50 14.15 11.67
CA GLN A 28 15.50 14.47 13.10
C GLN A 28 14.64 13.51 13.92
N LEU A 29 13.47 13.13 13.42
CA LEU A 29 12.60 12.12 14.04
C LEU A 29 13.23 10.73 14.06
N GLU A 30 13.93 10.33 13.00
CA GLU A 30 14.67 9.07 12.94
C GLU A 30 15.82 9.04 13.95
N LEU A 31 16.55 10.15 14.10
CA LEU A 31 17.61 10.27 15.10
C LEU A 31 17.05 10.16 16.52
N LEU A 32 15.93 10.82 16.81
CA LEU A 32 15.23 10.70 18.09
C LEU A 32 14.80 9.25 18.38
N ARG A 33 14.41 8.49 17.35
CA ARG A 33 14.07 7.07 17.49
C ARG A 33 15.30 6.19 17.69
N ALA A 34 16.41 6.51 17.03
CA ALA A 34 17.64 5.70 17.07
C ALA A 34 18.39 5.84 18.40
N ASP A 35 18.31 6.99 19.05
CA ASP A 35 18.92 7.22 20.36
C ASP A 35 18.12 6.54 21.48
N LYS A 36 18.34 5.23 21.63
CA LYS A 36 17.78 4.41 22.72
C LYS A 36 18.43 4.70 24.09
N SER A 37 19.45 5.55 24.13
CA SER A 37 20.21 5.85 25.35
C SER A 37 19.69 7.07 26.11
N THR A 38 19.02 7.98 25.41
CA THR A 38 18.44 9.20 25.98
C THR A 38 16.92 9.09 26.02
N TYR A 39 16.30 9.37 27.17
CA TYR A 39 14.83 9.51 27.26
C TYR A 39 14.38 10.58 26.26
N VAL A 40 13.42 10.23 25.39
CA VAL A 40 12.84 11.16 24.41
C VAL A 40 12.23 12.34 25.17
N LYS A 41 12.76 13.55 24.93
CA LYS A 41 12.26 14.77 25.58
C LYS A 41 10.95 15.20 24.94
N SER A 42 9.91 15.37 25.75
CA SER A 42 8.59 15.82 25.29
C SER A 42 8.64 17.15 24.54
N GLU A 43 9.53 18.06 24.94
CA GLU A 43 9.72 19.38 24.29
C GLU A 43 10.18 19.25 22.83
N ASP A 44 11.13 18.37 22.55
CA ASP A 44 11.65 18.16 21.20
C ASP A 44 10.59 17.55 20.27
N VAL A 45 9.78 16.61 20.78
CA VAL A 45 8.67 16.00 20.03
C VAL A 45 7.61 17.03 19.70
N ILE A 46 7.20 17.85 20.68
CA ILE A 46 6.19 18.91 20.47
C ILE A 46 6.70 19.95 19.46
N ARG A 47 7.98 20.32 19.52
CA ARG A 47 8.59 21.25 18.55
C ARG A 47 8.53 20.69 17.14
N LEU A 48 8.95 19.43 16.94
CA LEU A 48 8.95 18.79 15.63
C LEU A 48 7.53 18.63 15.07
N TYR A 49 6.57 18.30 15.93
CA TYR A 49 5.16 18.30 15.53
C TYR A 49 4.70 19.67 15.04
N GLY A 50 5.07 20.75 15.74
CA GLY A 50 4.80 22.12 15.31
C GLY A 50 5.38 22.42 13.91
N SER A 51 6.63 22.02 13.67
CA SER A 51 7.28 22.18 12.36
C SER A 51 6.58 21.40 11.24
N ILE A 52 6.07 20.19 11.52
CA ILE A 52 5.26 19.42 10.56
C ILE A 52 3.97 20.18 10.25
N VAL A 53 3.26 20.67 11.27
CA VAL A 53 1.99 21.41 11.09
C VAL A 53 2.20 22.69 10.27
N GLU A 54 3.31 23.39 10.45
CA GLU A 54 3.67 24.57 9.63
C GLU A 54 3.86 24.19 8.16
N GLN A 55 4.53 23.06 7.88
CA GLN A 55 4.66 22.57 6.51
C GLN A 55 3.30 22.16 5.91
N VAL A 56 2.40 21.57 6.71
CA VAL A 56 1.03 21.24 6.30
C VAL A 56 0.23 22.50 5.96
N GLU A 57 0.37 23.57 6.75
CA GLU A 57 -0.27 24.85 6.45
C GLU A 57 0.21 25.41 5.10
N ARG A 58 1.53 25.40 4.86
CA ARG A 58 2.10 25.82 3.57
C ARG A 58 1.59 24.96 2.42
N LEU A 59 1.51 23.65 2.61
CA LEU A 59 1.02 22.72 1.61
C LEU A 59 -0.45 22.98 1.26
N ASN A 60 -1.30 23.21 2.27
CA ASN A 60 -2.71 23.52 2.07
C ASN A 60 -2.93 24.84 1.31
N LYS A 61 -2.05 25.84 1.48
CA LYS A 61 -2.08 27.10 0.73
C LYS A 61 -1.74 26.92 -0.75
N ILE A 62 -0.85 25.98 -1.08
CA ILE A 62 -0.47 25.67 -2.47
C ILE A 62 -1.55 24.80 -3.12
N ARG A 63 -2.06 23.78 -2.41
CA ARG A 63 -2.99 22.77 -2.94
C ARG A 63 -4.46 23.18 -2.86
N THR A 64 -4.82 24.43 -3.10
CA THR A 64 -6.22 24.87 -3.06
C THR A 64 -7.13 24.14 -4.05
N HIS A 65 -6.61 23.81 -5.24
CA HIS A 65 -7.38 23.18 -6.32
C HIS A 65 -7.01 21.71 -6.59
N LYS A 66 -6.08 21.13 -5.82
CA LYS A 66 -5.47 19.81 -6.09
C LYS A 66 -5.34 18.94 -4.84
N ARG A 67 -6.27 19.06 -3.91
CA ARG A 67 -6.20 18.41 -2.58
C ARG A 67 -6.16 16.88 -2.61
N LEU A 68 -6.60 16.27 -3.71
CA LEU A 68 -6.65 14.82 -3.89
C LEU A 68 -5.39 14.27 -4.58
N GLU A 69 -4.53 15.13 -5.15
CA GLU A 69 -3.28 14.70 -5.80
C GLU A 69 -2.31 14.16 -4.73
N GLN A 70 -1.74 12.99 -5.00
CA GLN A 70 -0.70 12.38 -4.17
C GLN A 70 0.63 12.40 -4.89
N ASN A 71 1.65 12.93 -4.23
CA ASN A 71 2.99 12.98 -4.76
C ASN A 71 4.03 12.57 -3.71
N ARG A 72 5.31 12.82 -3.99
CA ARG A 72 6.40 12.47 -3.08
C ARG A 72 6.33 13.20 -1.74
N VAL A 73 5.77 14.42 -1.69
CA VAL A 73 5.56 15.16 -0.43
C VAL A 73 4.61 14.39 0.47
N ASP A 74 3.53 13.83 -0.09
CA ASP A 74 2.56 13.05 0.65
C ASP A 74 3.19 11.80 1.28
N THR A 75 4.06 11.09 0.56
CA THR A 75 4.79 9.94 1.12
C THR A 75 5.69 10.34 2.28
N VAL A 76 6.48 11.40 2.12
CA VAL A 76 7.39 11.87 3.19
C VAL A 76 6.59 12.42 4.37
N LEU A 77 5.45 13.05 4.12
CA LEU A 77 4.56 13.55 5.15
C LEU A 77 3.95 12.39 5.96
N ASP A 78 3.51 11.33 5.27
CA ASP A 78 3.02 10.10 5.90
C ASP A 78 4.12 9.47 6.79
N ASP A 79 5.37 9.42 6.34
CA ASP A 79 6.52 8.95 7.12
C ASP A 79 6.72 9.79 8.40
N CYS A 80 6.70 11.12 8.26
CA CYS A 80 6.83 12.05 9.38
C CYS A 80 5.71 11.85 10.41
N PHE A 81 4.47 11.68 9.97
CA PHE A 81 3.34 11.44 10.86
C PHE A 81 3.39 10.09 11.56
N GLN A 82 3.89 9.04 10.91
CA GLN A 82 4.13 7.75 11.55
C GLN A 82 5.20 7.84 12.63
N LEU A 83 6.33 8.49 12.33
CA LEU A 83 7.42 8.66 13.28
C LEU A 83 7.03 9.54 14.47
N ILE A 84 6.33 10.66 14.24
CA ILE A 84 5.86 11.52 15.32
C ILE A 84 4.76 10.85 16.15
N SER A 85 3.89 10.03 15.55
CA SER A 85 2.91 9.22 16.29
C SER A 85 3.60 8.25 17.25
N LEU A 86 4.65 7.57 16.79
CA LEU A 86 5.45 6.69 17.65
C LEU A 86 6.17 7.46 18.77
N ALA A 87 6.72 8.65 18.46
CA ALA A 87 7.34 9.51 19.45
C ALA A 87 6.32 10.02 20.49
N TYR A 88 5.09 10.32 20.07
CA TYR A 88 4.02 10.72 21.00
C TYR A 88 3.62 9.59 21.95
N MET A 89 3.53 8.36 21.45
CA MET A 89 3.32 7.19 22.30
C MET A 89 4.45 7.00 23.33
N ALA A 90 5.71 7.24 22.94
CA ALA A 90 6.85 7.11 23.84
C ALA A 90 6.83 8.11 25.01
N ILE A 91 6.24 9.30 24.81
CA ILE A 91 6.07 10.31 25.86
C ILE A 91 4.72 10.19 26.61
N GLY A 92 3.96 9.13 26.36
CA GLY A 92 2.69 8.84 27.04
C GLY A 92 1.47 9.59 26.49
N LYS A 93 1.58 10.27 25.34
CA LYS A 93 0.46 10.90 24.66
C LYS A 93 -0.15 9.93 23.65
N ASN A 94 -1.22 9.25 24.07
CA ASN A 94 -1.97 8.32 23.23
C ASN A 94 -3.24 9.03 22.70
N HIS A 95 -3.66 8.68 21.47
CA HIS A 95 -4.89 9.20 20.82
C HIS A 95 -4.85 10.67 20.37
N GLU A 96 -3.66 11.17 20.01
CA GLU A 96 -3.50 12.51 19.43
C GLU A 96 -3.67 12.51 17.90
N ALA A 97 -3.82 13.69 17.33
CA ALA A 97 -4.01 13.91 15.89
C ALA A 97 -3.07 13.09 14.96
N PRO A 98 -1.76 12.95 15.28
CA PRO A 98 -0.85 12.14 14.46
C PRO A 98 -1.15 10.65 14.43
N ALA A 99 -1.74 10.11 15.50
CA ALA A 99 -2.13 8.70 15.54
C ALA A 99 -3.29 8.45 14.58
N THR A 100 -4.29 9.34 14.57
CA THR A 100 -5.40 9.28 13.62
C THR A 100 -4.91 9.46 12.18
N TYR A 101 -3.99 10.40 11.95
CA TYR A 101 -3.37 10.57 10.62
C TYR A 101 -2.66 9.31 10.15
N SER A 102 -1.80 8.74 11.00
CA SER A 102 -1.06 7.52 10.68
C SER A 102 -1.99 6.35 10.37
N ALA A 103 -3.10 6.24 11.11
CA ALA A 103 -4.12 5.23 10.86
C ALA A 103 -4.83 5.42 9.51
N VAL A 104 -5.22 6.65 9.17
CA VAL A 104 -5.86 6.97 7.87
C VAL A 104 -4.91 6.73 6.69
N SER A 105 -3.64 7.15 6.80
CA SER A 105 -2.63 6.86 5.78
C SER A 105 -2.41 5.36 5.59
N THR A 106 -2.34 4.60 6.69
CA THR A 106 -2.23 3.14 6.63
C THR A 106 -3.47 2.50 5.98
N MET A 107 -4.67 3.04 6.26
CA MET A 107 -5.91 2.58 5.64
C MET A 107 -5.92 2.84 4.14
N LYS A 108 -5.46 4.02 3.69
CA LYS A 108 -5.33 4.35 2.26
C LYS A 108 -4.44 3.33 1.55
N ARG A 109 -3.28 3.03 2.16
CA ARG A 109 -2.34 2.05 1.60
C ARG A 109 -2.95 0.64 1.55
N LEU A 110 -3.72 0.25 2.56
CA LEU A 110 -4.46 -1.01 2.52
C LEU A 110 -5.44 -1.05 1.34
N LEU A 111 -6.19 0.03 1.11
CA LEU A 111 -7.13 0.14 -0.01
C LEU A 111 -6.41 0.07 -1.36
N ASP A 112 -5.26 0.73 -1.52
CA ASP A 112 -4.44 0.59 -2.74
C ASP A 112 -4.02 -0.85 -2.97
N HIS A 113 -3.51 -1.53 -1.94
CA HIS A 113 -3.11 -2.93 -2.05
C HIS A 113 -4.29 -3.84 -2.39
N LEU A 114 -5.48 -3.60 -1.83
CA LEU A 114 -6.67 -4.37 -2.20
C LEU A 114 -7.07 -4.11 -3.65
N TYR A 115 -6.94 -2.86 -4.12
CA TYR A 115 -7.20 -2.48 -5.50
C TYR A 115 -6.21 -3.15 -6.47
N GLU A 116 -4.92 -3.11 -6.18
CA GLU A 116 -3.86 -3.72 -6.99
C GLU A 116 -3.94 -5.25 -6.98
N ALA A 117 -4.16 -5.86 -5.83
CA ALA A 117 -4.19 -7.32 -5.69
C ALA A 117 -5.48 -7.95 -6.21
N ALA A 118 -6.57 -7.19 -6.34
CA ALA A 118 -7.89 -7.67 -6.73
C ALA A 118 -8.45 -8.82 -5.85
N PHE A 119 -7.93 -9.02 -4.62
CA PHE A 119 -8.34 -10.09 -3.70
C PHE A 119 -9.02 -9.54 -2.44
N PHE A 120 -10.28 -9.13 -2.59
CA PHE A 120 -11.04 -8.51 -1.51
C PHE A 120 -12.49 -9.00 -1.48
N SER A 121 -13.05 -9.18 -0.29
CA SER A 121 -14.44 -9.58 -0.08
C SER A 121 -15.29 -8.37 0.32
N PRO A 122 -16.63 -8.43 0.13
CA PRO A 122 -17.54 -7.37 0.58
C PRO A 122 -17.37 -7.03 2.07
N LYS A 123 -17.18 -8.06 2.90
CA LYS A 123 -16.99 -7.91 4.36
C LYS A 123 -15.76 -7.10 4.73
N ASP A 124 -14.69 -7.17 3.93
CA ASP A 124 -13.49 -6.37 4.18
C ASP A 124 -13.75 -4.90 3.91
N LEU A 125 -14.49 -4.60 2.83
CA LEU A 125 -14.86 -3.23 2.48
C LEU A 125 -15.79 -2.63 3.53
N ASP A 126 -16.78 -3.40 4.01
CA ASP A 126 -17.69 -2.97 5.08
C ASP A 126 -16.91 -2.66 6.38
N SER A 127 -15.94 -3.52 6.73
CA SER A 127 -15.10 -3.33 7.91
C SER A 127 -14.21 -2.09 7.80
N ILE A 128 -13.68 -1.82 6.61
CA ILE A 128 -12.87 -0.63 6.34
C ILE A 128 -13.74 0.63 6.36
N GLU A 129 -14.94 0.57 5.79
CA GLU A 129 -15.90 1.67 5.80
C GLU A 129 -16.29 2.06 7.24
N GLN A 130 -16.61 1.07 8.08
CA GLN A 130 -16.91 1.31 9.49
C GLN A 130 -15.75 2.01 10.21
N ARG A 131 -14.51 1.53 10.02
CA ARG A 131 -13.33 2.16 10.61
C ARG A 131 -13.09 3.58 10.10
N LEU A 132 -13.36 3.83 8.82
CA LEU A 132 -13.23 5.17 8.25
C LEU A 132 -14.24 6.14 8.90
N GLN A 133 -15.46 5.69 9.16
CA GLN A 133 -16.46 6.47 9.89
C GLN A 133 -16.08 6.71 11.36
N GLU A 134 -15.47 5.73 12.02
CA GLU A 134 -14.92 5.91 13.38
C GLU A 134 -13.84 6.99 13.40
N TYR A 135 -12.94 7.01 12.42
CA TYR A 135 -11.92 8.05 12.31
C TYR A 135 -12.51 9.43 12.00
N ARG A 136 -13.51 9.54 11.12
CA ARG A 136 -14.23 10.80 10.88
C ARG A 136 -14.84 11.34 12.17
N THR A 137 -15.51 10.47 12.93
CA THR A 137 -16.10 10.84 14.23
C THR A 137 -15.03 11.27 15.24
N SER A 138 -13.88 10.59 15.25
CA SER A 138 -12.75 10.96 16.11
C SER A 138 -12.13 12.31 15.74
N VAL A 139 -12.05 12.64 14.46
CA VAL A 139 -11.55 13.94 13.99
C VAL A 139 -12.55 15.05 14.32
N GLU A 140 -13.85 14.79 14.16
CA GLU A 140 -14.92 15.73 14.55
C GLU A 140 -14.83 16.11 16.03
N ARG A 141 -14.65 15.10 16.90
CA ARG A 141 -14.47 15.31 18.35
C ARG A 141 -13.19 16.10 18.67
N GLY A 142 -12.14 15.93 17.86
CA GLY A 142 -10.85 16.58 18.03
C GLY A 142 -10.75 17.97 17.41
N LYS A 143 -11.83 18.52 16.82
CA LYS A 143 -11.79 19.80 16.10
C LYS A 143 -11.29 20.99 16.92
N GLU A 144 -11.54 21.00 18.22
CA GLU A 144 -11.09 22.06 19.13
C GLU A 144 -9.62 21.91 19.56
N THR A 145 -9.06 20.69 19.49
CA THR A 145 -7.69 20.38 19.94
C THR A 145 -6.70 20.35 18.79
N TYR A 146 -7.13 19.96 17.61
CA TYR A 146 -6.26 19.80 16.44
C TYR A 146 -6.10 21.11 15.67
N SER A 147 -4.96 21.26 15.00
CA SER A 147 -4.75 22.40 14.10
C SER A 147 -5.78 22.35 12.96
N PRO A 148 -6.43 23.47 12.59
CA PRO A 148 -7.41 23.52 11.51
C PRO A 148 -6.83 23.02 10.18
N HIS A 149 -5.54 23.28 9.94
CA HIS A 149 -4.82 22.83 8.75
C HIS A 149 -4.69 21.30 8.69
N LEU A 150 -4.50 20.66 9.84
CA LEU A 150 -4.40 19.20 9.93
C LEU A 150 -5.77 18.55 9.75
N ILE A 151 -6.83 19.18 10.26
CA ILE A 151 -8.22 18.72 10.04
C ILE A 151 -8.55 18.77 8.55
N THR A 152 -8.28 19.88 7.87
CA THR A 152 -8.51 20.00 6.42
C THR A 152 -7.76 18.94 5.62
N LEU A 153 -6.52 18.63 6.00
CA LEU A 153 -5.72 17.59 5.35
C LEU A 153 -6.29 16.19 5.63
N LEU A 154 -6.68 15.90 6.87
CA LEU A 154 -7.29 14.62 7.26
C LEU A 154 -8.61 14.38 6.54
N GLU A 155 -9.49 15.39 6.48
CA GLU A 155 -10.75 15.31 5.75
C GLU A 155 -10.51 14.99 4.27
N ALA A 156 -9.59 15.71 3.62
CA ALA A 156 -9.23 15.44 2.23
C ALA A 156 -8.70 14.01 2.02
N ARG A 157 -7.86 13.51 2.93
CA ARG A 157 -7.34 12.13 2.85
C ARG A 157 -8.42 11.09 3.12
N MET A 158 -9.35 11.35 4.03
CA MET A 158 -10.50 10.47 4.29
C MET A 158 -11.45 10.41 3.09
N ASP A 159 -11.61 11.51 2.36
CA ASP A 159 -12.39 11.56 1.13
C ASP A 159 -11.73 10.72 0.02
N VAL A 160 -10.40 10.77 -0.12
CA VAL A 160 -9.66 9.88 -1.03
C VAL A 160 -9.89 8.40 -0.68
N CYS A 161 -9.83 8.04 0.61
CA CYS A 161 -10.12 6.67 1.04
C CYS A 161 -11.56 6.26 0.68
N GLN A 162 -12.54 7.15 0.87
CA GLN A 162 -13.94 6.88 0.51
C GLN A 162 -14.11 6.68 -1.01
N GLU A 163 -13.44 7.49 -1.83
CA GLU A 163 -13.49 7.35 -3.28
C GLU A 163 -12.88 6.02 -3.75
N LEU A 164 -11.73 5.62 -3.19
CA LEU A 164 -11.12 4.31 -3.47
C LEU A 164 -12.01 3.15 -3.03
N LEU A 165 -12.64 3.27 -1.86
CA LEU A 165 -13.58 2.27 -1.35
C LEU A 165 -14.79 2.12 -2.28
N GLY A 166 -15.36 3.24 -2.75
CA GLY A 166 -16.46 3.22 -3.73
C GLY A 166 -16.06 2.59 -5.06
N LYS A 167 -14.83 2.82 -5.54
CA LYS A 167 -14.30 2.14 -6.74
C LYS A 167 -14.21 0.63 -6.56
N LEU A 168 -13.75 0.18 -5.39
CA LEU A 168 -13.68 -1.25 -5.05
C LEU A 168 -15.07 -1.89 -4.93
N GLN A 169 -16.01 -1.23 -4.23
CA GLN A 169 -17.39 -1.69 -4.10
C GLN A 169 -18.05 -1.83 -5.48
N HIS A 170 -17.92 -0.81 -6.34
CA HIS A 170 -18.47 -0.84 -7.69
C HIS A 170 -17.84 -1.95 -8.55
N SER A 171 -16.56 -2.29 -8.33
CA SER A 171 -15.92 -3.43 -8.99
C SER A 171 -16.55 -4.77 -8.58
N LEU A 172 -17.00 -4.92 -7.34
CA LEU A 172 -17.71 -6.12 -6.87
C LEU A 172 -19.15 -6.19 -7.38
N GLU A 173 -19.82 -5.05 -7.53
CA GLU A 173 -21.19 -4.99 -8.07
C GLU A 173 -21.28 -5.47 -9.52
N LYS A 174 -20.21 -5.24 -10.31
CA LYS A 174 -20.11 -5.76 -11.68
C LYS A 174 -20.04 -7.28 -11.76
N LEU A 175 -19.73 -7.95 -10.65
CA LEU A 175 -19.66 -9.40 -10.61
C LEU A 175 -21.07 -10.01 -10.56
N SER A 176 -21.38 -10.87 -11.55
CA SER A 176 -22.66 -11.59 -11.61
C SER A 176 -22.95 -12.32 -10.28
N PRO A 177 -24.20 -12.30 -9.77
CA PRO A 177 -24.55 -12.92 -8.49
C PRO A 177 -24.21 -14.43 -8.42
N GLU A 178 -24.12 -15.10 -9.56
CA GLU A 178 -23.73 -16.51 -9.68
C GLU A 178 -22.22 -16.74 -9.45
N LEU A 179 -21.39 -15.73 -9.75
CA LEU A 179 -19.93 -15.80 -9.61
C LEU A 179 -19.43 -15.38 -8.22
N LYS A 180 -20.25 -14.68 -7.43
CA LYS A 180 -19.92 -14.23 -6.07
C LYS A 180 -19.41 -15.35 -5.15
N PRO A 181 -20.08 -16.52 -5.03
CA PRO A 181 -19.59 -17.58 -4.15
C PRO A 181 -18.26 -18.18 -4.63
N THR A 182 -18.04 -18.26 -5.95
CA THR A 182 -16.77 -18.73 -6.53
C THR A 182 -15.64 -17.74 -6.26
N TYR A 183 -15.91 -16.45 -6.42
CA TYR A 183 -14.95 -15.38 -6.13
C TYR A 183 -14.61 -15.32 -4.63
N GLU A 184 -15.58 -15.44 -3.73
CA GLU A 184 -15.31 -15.50 -2.28
C GLU A 184 -14.43 -16.71 -1.92
N LYS A 185 -14.69 -17.87 -2.55
CA LYS A 185 -13.85 -19.06 -2.37
C LYS A 185 -12.42 -18.82 -2.87
N LEU A 186 -12.27 -18.19 -4.04
CA LEU A 186 -10.97 -17.85 -4.62
C LEU A 186 -10.19 -16.88 -3.72
N VAL A 187 -10.84 -15.82 -3.23
CA VAL A 187 -10.26 -14.87 -2.27
C VAL A 187 -9.85 -15.57 -0.98
N SER A 188 -10.64 -16.53 -0.48
CA SER A 188 -10.30 -17.29 0.72
C SER A 188 -9.07 -18.18 0.53
N LEU A 189 -8.95 -18.85 -0.62
CA LEU A 189 -7.81 -19.71 -0.96
C LEU A 189 -6.52 -18.89 -1.10
N LEU A 190 -6.60 -17.75 -1.78
CA LEU A 190 -5.47 -16.84 -1.95
C LEU A 190 -5.01 -16.21 -0.64
N ARG A 191 -5.93 -15.89 0.27
CA ARG A 191 -5.59 -15.42 1.62
C ARG A 191 -4.97 -16.48 2.50
N GLN A 192 -5.36 -17.74 2.32
CA GLN A 192 -4.78 -18.87 3.03
C GLN A 192 -3.40 -19.23 2.48
N GLY A 193 -2.99 -18.67 1.34
CA GLY A 193 -1.73 -19.00 0.68
C GLY A 193 -1.68 -20.45 0.23
N ASN A 194 -2.84 -21.11 0.07
CA ASN A 194 -2.92 -22.46 -0.46
C ASN A 194 -2.68 -22.38 -1.97
N VAL A 195 -1.41 -22.39 -2.32
CA VAL A 195 -0.95 -22.65 -3.66
C VAL A 195 -0.96 -24.16 -3.84
N ASP A 196 -1.44 -24.63 -4.99
CA ASP A 196 -1.39 -26.06 -5.33
C ASP A 196 0.05 -26.57 -5.16
N GLU A 197 0.25 -27.81 -4.69
CA GLU A 197 1.58 -28.39 -4.42
C GLU A 197 2.51 -28.25 -5.64
N LYS A 198 1.95 -28.28 -6.85
CA LYS A 198 2.64 -28.06 -8.12
C LYS A 198 3.30 -26.69 -8.25
N PHE A 199 2.70 -25.65 -7.67
CA PHE A 199 3.14 -24.26 -7.80
C PHE A 199 3.77 -23.69 -6.52
N GLU A 200 3.79 -24.47 -5.43
CA GLU A 200 4.35 -24.09 -4.12
C GLU A 200 5.82 -23.62 -4.26
N ASP A 201 6.62 -24.31 -5.07
CA ASP A 201 8.02 -23.96 -5.29
C ASP A 201 8.20 -22.65 -6.07
N ILE A 202 7.33 -22.39 -7.04
CA ILE A 202 7.33 -21.14 -7.83
C ILE A 202 6.87 -19.98 -6.93
N TYR A 203 5.79 -20.19 -6.18
CA TYR A 203 5.27 -19.23 -5.23
C TYR A 203 6.31 -18.85 -4.16
N ARG A 204 7.04 -19.83 -3.61
CA ARG A 204 8.14 -19.57 -2.67
C ARG A 204 9.27 -18.76 -3.28
N LYS A 205 9.64 -19.03 -4.54
CA LYS A 205 10.65 -18.24 -5.25
C LYS A 205 10.19 -16.80 -5.46
N LEU A 206 8.96 -16.59 -5.93
CA LEU A 206 8.38 -15.25 -6.13
C LEU A 206 8.21 -14.49 -4.81
N LEU A 207 7.78 -15.17 -3.75
CA LEU A 207 7.66 -14.61 -2.41
C LEU A 207 9.04 -14.20 -1.86
N ASN A 208 10.08 -14.99 -2.12
CA ASN A 208 11.45 -14.66 -1.72
C ASN A 208 11.97 -13.44 -2.49
N ILE A 209 11.78 -13.39 -3.81
CA ILE A 209 12.14 -12.25 -4.66
C ILE A 209 11.44 -10.99 -4.14
N ARG A 210 10.12 -11.06 -3.92
CA ARG A 210 9.33 -9.96 -3.35
C ARG A 210 9.89 -9.52 -2.00
N THR A 211 10.16 -10.44 -1.09
CA THR A 211 10.65 -10.14 0.26
C THR A 211 12.04 -9.49 0.22
N GLN A 212 12.91 -9.93 -0.69
CA GLN A 212 14.23 -9.35 -0.91
C GLN A 212 14.13 -7.95 -1.51
N LEU A 213 13.26 -7.74 -2.50
CA LEU A 213 12.99 -6.43 -3.08
C LEU A 213 12.39 -5.48 -2.05
N GLU A 214 11.43 -5.93 -1.23
CA GLU A 214 10.86 -5.15 -0.12
C GLU A 214 11.94 -4.77 0.91
N LYS A 215 12.88 -5.66 1.22
CA LYS A 215 14.01 -5.39 2.14
C LYS A 215 15.00 -4.37 1.56
N LEU A 216 15.29 -4.46 0.26
CA LEU A 216 16.12 -3.50 -0.47
C LEU A 216 15.45 -2.12 -0.55
N GLN A 217 14.13 -2.09 -0.71
CA GLN A 217 13.32 -0.87 -0.67
C GLN A 217 13.31 -0.23 0.74
N LEU A 218 13.16 -1.04 1.79
CA LEU A 218 13.12 -0.58 3.19
C LEU A 218 14.44 0.05 3.66
N THR A 219 15.56 -0.39 3.10
CA THR A 219 16.89 0.08 3.48
C THR A 219 17.29 1.39 2.79
N GLN A 220 16.48 1.93 1.88
CA GLN A 220 16.75 3.17 1.13
C GLN A 220 18.22 3.24 0.69
N ALA A 221 18.78 2.13 0.19
CA ALA A 221 20.16 2.13 -0.28
C ALA A 221 20.21 2.97 -1.57
N TRP A 222 20.75 4.19 -1.47
CA TRP A 222 21.02 5.11 -2.59
C TRP A 222 22.07 4.58 -3.61
N SER A 223 22.19 3.26 -3.74
CA SER A 223 23.05 2.58 -4.72
C SER A 223 22.36 1.35 -5.30
N LEU A 224 21.06 1.41 -5.56
CA LEU A 224 20.40 0.38 -6.36
C LEU A 224 21.06 0.41 -7.75
N ARG A 225 21.99 -0.51 -8.00
CA ARG A 225 22.68 -0.61 -9.28
C ARG A 225 21.74 -1.37 -10.23
N GLU A 226 21.74 -0.97 -11.50
CA GLU A 226 20.99 -1.61 -12.58
C GLU A 226 21.23 -3.13 -12.63
N THR A 227 22.41 -3.57 -12.18
CA THR A 227 22.82 -4.98 -12.04
C THR A 227 22.02 -5.77 -11.00
N ASP A 228 21.58 -5.14 -9.91
CA ASP A 228 20.88 -5.83 -8.83
C ASP A 228 19.43 -6.15 -9.26
N LEU A 229 18.76 -5.20 -9.93
CA LEU A 229 17.44 -5.39 -10.55
C LEU A 229 17.48 -6.38 -11.72
N TYR A 230 18.53 -6.34 -12.55
CA TYR A 230 18.69 -7.26 -13.68
C TYR A 230 18.72 -8.74 -13.24
N SER A 231 19.31 -9.03 -12.08
CA SER A 231 19.34 -10.39 -11.53
C SER A 231 17.97 -10.92 -11.13
N PHE A 232 17.07 -10.05 -10.64
CA PHE A 232 15.69 -10.40 -10.32
C PHE A 232 14.83 -10.49 -11.58
N GLN A 233 15.04 -9.58 -12.55
CA GLN A 233 14.33 -9.60 -13.82
C GLN A 233 14.61 -10.90 -14.58
N ARG A 234 15.88 -11.32 -14.67
CA ARG A 234 16.22 -12.61 -15.29
C ARG A 234 15.66 -13.83 -14.55
N GLN A 235 15.48 -13.74 -13.23
CA GLN A 235 14.83 -14.82 -12.47
C GLN A 235 13.33 -14.89 -12.75
N LEU A 236 12.67 -13.74 -12.95
CA LEU A 236 11.28 -13.67 -13.38
C LEU A 236 11.12 -14.15 -14.82
N ASP A 237 11.99 -13.73 -15.73
CA ASP A 237 11.98 -14.17 -17.14
C ASP A 237 12.12 -15.70 -17.24
N ARG A 238 12.97 -16.33 -16.43
CA ARG A 238 13.10 -17.80 -16.40
C ARG A 238 11.87 -18.51 -15.82
N ILE A 239 11.15 -17.87 -14.91
CA ILE A 239 9.88 -18.39 -14.38
C ILE A 239 8.79 -18.27 -15.46
N ASP A 240 8.79 -17.18 -16.23
CA ASP A 240 7.85 -17.00 -17.34
C ASP A 240 8.16 -17.93 -18.53
N GLU A 241 9.44 -18.18 -18.87
CA GLU A 241 9.84 -19.19 -19.86
C GLU A 241 9.34 -20.59 -19.47
N SER A 242 9.45 -20.97 -18.18
CA SER A 242 8.96 -22.28 -17.72
C SER A 242 7.43 -22.45 -17.78
N ARG A 243 6.66 -21.36 -17.93
CA ARG A 243 5.20 -21.42 -18.12
C ARG A 243 4.84 -21.76 -19.57
N VAL A 244 5.61 -21.24 -20.52
CA VAL A 244 5.41 -21.51 -21.95
C VAL A 244 5.72 -22.98 -22.25
N ASP A 245 6.76 -23.55 -21.65
CA ASP A 245 7.12 -24.96 -21.82
C ASP A 245 6.06 -25.92 -21.21
N GLU A 246 5.39 -25.53 -20.11
CA GLU A 246 4.32 -26.34 -19.51
C GLU A 246 3.04 -26.31 -20.37
N GLU A 247 2.63 -25.15 -20.89
CA GLU A 247 1.49 -25.02 -21.82
C GLU A 247 1.71 -25.79 -23.13
N GLU A 248 2.92 -25.73 -23.72
CA GLU A 248 3.26 -26.49 -24.92
C GLU A 248 3.23 -28.01 -24.68
N SER A 249 3.62 -28.47 -23.48
CA SER A 249 3.60 -29.90 -23.12
C SER A 249 2.18 -30.45 -22.85
N GLU A 250 1.26 -29.60 -22.37
CA GLU A 250 -0.15 -29.97 -22.20
C GLU A 250 -0.87 -30.02 -23.55
N GLU A 251 -0.58 -29.12 -24.48
CA GLU A 251 -1.10 -29.14 -25.85
C GLU A 251 -0.60 -30.37 -26.65
N GLU A 252 0.67 -30.77 -26.53
CA GLU A 252 1.19 -32.00 -27.16
C GLU A 252 0.53 -33.27 -26.57
N SER A 253 0.18 -33.25 -25.29
CA SER A 253 -0.47 -34.37 -24.60
C SER A 253 -1.93 -34.55 -25.04
N GLU A 254 -2.66 -33.46 -25.26
CA GLU A 254 -4.03 -33.50 -25.81
C GLU A 254 -4.05 -33.88 -27.30
N THR A 255 -3.06 -33.42 -28.07
CA THR A 255 -2.94 -33.75 -29.50
C THR A 255 -2.61 -35.24 -29.70
N ALA A 256 -1.75 -35.82 -28.85
CA ALA A 256 -1.42 -37.24 -28.88
C ALA A 256 -2.60 -38.16 -28.48
N GLN A 257 -3.58 -37.66 -27.72
CA GLN A 257 -4.78 -38.42 -27.36
C GLN A 257 -5.82 -38.46 -28.48
N GLN A 258 -5.86 -37.48 -29.40
CA GLN A 258 -6.76 -37.50 -30.56
C GLN A 258 -6.29 -38.46 -31.68
N ASP A 259 -5.00 -38.79 -31.76
CA ASP A 259 -4.44 -39.69 -32.78
C ASP A 259 -4.57 -41.20 -32.44
N THR A 260 -5.21 -41.57 -31.32
CA THR A 260 -5.37 -42.97 -30.90
C THR A 260 -6.78 -43.54 -31.06
N GLU A 261 -7.71 -42.84 -31.70
CA GLU A 261 -9.05 -43.38 -32.00
C GLU A 261 -9.03 -44.26 -33.28
N PRO A 262 -9.28 -45.59 -33.20
CA PRO A 262 -9.27 -46.46 -34.37
C PRO A 262 -10.48 -46.20 -35.29
N PRO A 263 -10.38 -46.51 -36.59
CA PRO A 263 -11.37 -46.11 -37.58
C PRO A 263 -12.72 -46.80 -37.35
N LYS A 264 -13.79 -46.02 -37.54
CA LYS A 264 -15.20 -46.44 -37.55
C LYS A 264 -15.39 -47.74 -38.33
N VAL A 265 -15.86 -48.78 -37.63
CA VAL A 265 -16.48 -49.93 -38.28
C VAL A 265 -17.93 -49.56 -38.56
N GLU A 266 -18.22 -49.16 -39.80
CA GLU A 266 -19.58 -49.20 -40.34
C GLU A 266 -20.01 -50.66 -40.45
N ALA A 267 -21.06 -51.04 -39.71
CA ALA A 267 -21.77 -52.29 -39.91
C ALA A 267 -23.19 -51.97 -40.39
N GLN A 268 -23.48 -52.51 -41.58
CA GLN A 268 -24.78 -52.54 -42.28
C GLN A 268 -25.83 -53.32 -41.50
#